data_AF-A0A4P8HUM6-F1
#
_entry.id   AF-A0A4P8HUM6-F1
#
_cell.length_a   1.000
_cell.length_b   1.000
_cell.length_c   1.000
_cell.angle_alpha   90.00
_cell.angle_beta   90.00
_cell.angle_gamma   90.00
#
_symmetry.space_group_name_H-M   'P 1'
#
loop_
_entity.id
_entity.type
_entity.pdbx_description
1 polymer ?
#
loop_
_entity_poly.entity_id
_entity_poly.type
_entity_poly.pdbx_seq_one_letter_code
_entity_poly.pdbx_strand_id
1 'polypeptide(L)'
;MKRYLQSLLLFLFCQSFAMAQAPAASPLPAAVNTDPAKAQVVLPEPANPSLPSLVLIGDSTVRNGHDDGQGKGPAGQWGWGNPIANYFDQSKVNVVNRAVGGLSSRTYVTSGHWQRTLALVKKGDVVLMQFGHNDASAINDTSRARGTIRGTGNETEEIDNLLTKQRETVHSYGWYLADYIAQIRAKGATPVVVSLIPRKRWGDDGKVRRNAGDYAGWAREVARRENAGFIDLNELAARRYDEIGRDEVMKLFPLVTPDESVHTNWAGADLNARIVVGGIRALNLHPLVAALNERGRAIPANPPIPASEDDRPVVDSKSVKAEQAANAALPTLHLVGDSTVKSGGASGHIGWGERIAPYFDTARVNVVNHAIGGRSSRTFLTEGRWQRVLDQLKAGDVVLIQFGHNDGGRIGDPAMKGRASGPGTGPETVEDKKPDGTVEQVHTFGWYMARYVQDAKAKGATVVLLSPVPHRDAWQDRRDFENFARWDREVAERHGALFADLTMAITEGYRRIGAGVVDTYFSDARTHTNDAGASFNAQRVVAAVKGLPGGLVDKWLSAQGRQVEASSC
;
A
#
# COMPACT_ATOMS: atom_id res chain seq x y z
N MET A 1 14.44 -72.29 -13.61
CA MET A 1 15.63 -72.81 -12.89
C MET A 1 16.57 -71.61 -12.65
N LYS A 2 17.11 -71.29 -11.45
CA LYS A 2 18.02 -72.05 -10.54
C LYS A 2 19.25 -72.56 -11.31
N ARG A 3 20.52 -72.31 -10.97
CA ARG A 3 21.27 -71.80 -9.79
C ARG A 3 22.41 -70.85 -10.30
N TYR A 4 23.11 -70.00 -9.55
CA TYR A 4 22.97 -69.40 -8.20
C TYR A 4 23.69 -68.00 -8.27
N LEU A 5 24.53 -67.40 -7.40
CA LEU A 5 25.17 -67.74 -6.11
C LEU A 5 25.72 -66.48 -5.38
N GLN A 6 25.27 -66.24 -4.13
CA GLN A 6 25.92 -65.45 -3.04
C GLN A 6 26.29 -63.96 -3.28
N SER A 7 26.52 -63.13 -2.26
CA SER A 7 25.85 -62.96 -0.95
C SER A 7 26.28 -61.62 -0.32
N LEU A 8 25.38 -61.02 0.48
CA LEU A 8 25.57 -59.99 1.52
C LEU A 8 26.91 -59.21 1.59
N LEU A 9 26.81 -57.88 1.49
CA LEU A 9 27.65 -56.97 2.27
C LEU A 9 26.84 -55.70 2.60
N LEU A 10 26.52 -55.53 3.89
CA LEU A 10 25.72 -54.42 4.40
C LEU A 10 26.66 -53.29 4.84
N PHE A 11 26.57 -52.11 4.21
CA PHE A 11 27.30 -50.92 4.64
C PHE A 11 26.32 -49.79 4.99
N LEU A 12 26.35 -49.34 6.24
CA LEU A 12 25.66 -48.13 6.67
C LEU A 12 26.41 -46.92 6.07
N PHE A 13 25.77 -46.20 5.16
CA PHE A 13 26.22 -44.86 4.78
C PHE A 13 25.58 -43.82 5.71
N CYS A 14 26.24 -43.54 6.84
CA CYS A 14 26.00 -42.31 7.59
C CYS A 14 26.42 -41.13 6.72
N GLN A 15 25.47 -40.47 6.06
CA GLN A 15 25.76 -39.20 5.38
C GLN A 15 25.90 -38.08 6.40
N SER A 16 27.14 -37.80 6.78
CA SER A 16 27.52 -36.55 7.41
C SER A 16 27.22 -35.39 6.45
N PHE A 17 26.14 -34.66 6.71
CA PHE A 17 25.92 -33.36 6.09
C PHE A 17 27.05 -32.41 6.51
N ALA A 18 28.05 -32.26 5.62
CA ALA A 18 29.00 -31.18 5.73
C ALA A 18 28.23 -29.85 5.63
N MET A 19 28.25 -29.06 6.70
CA MET A 19 27.73 -27.69 6.62
C MET A 19 28.59 -26.91 5.63
N ALA A 20 28.03 -26.65 4.45
CA ALA A 20 28.63 -25.73 3.50
C ALA A 20 28.76 -24.37 4.19
N GLN A 21 29.99 -23.92 4.40
CA GLN A 21 30.25 -22.56 4.85
C GLN A 21 29.64 -21.60 3.83
N ALA A 22 28.86 -20.63 4.32
CA ALA A 22 28.37 -19.56 3.45
C ALA A 22 29.58 -18.88 2.77
N PRO A 23 29.52 -18.62 1.45
CA PRO A 23 30.65 -18.03 0.74
C PRO A 23 31.02 -16.69 1.40
N ALA A 24 32.32 -16.45 1.56
CA ALA A 24 32.83 -15.20 2.11
C ALA A 24 32.26 -14.02 1.30
N ALA A 25 31.67 -13.04 2.00
CA ALA A 25 30.99 -11.93 1.35
C ALA A 25 31.96 -11.18 0.42
N SER A 26 31.59 -11.08 -0.86
CA SER A 26 32.34 -10.29 -1.84
C SER A 26 32.60 -8.87 -1.31
N PRO A 27 33.80 -8.30 -1.50
CA PRO A 27 34.08 -6.95 -1.06
C PRO A 27 33.08 -5.97 -1.68
N LEU A 28 32.41 -5.18 -0.84
CA LEU A 28 31.38 -4.24 -1.29
C LEU A 28 31.96 -3.27 -2.33
N PRO A 29 31.22 -2.96 -3.41
CA PRO A 29 31.70 -2.05 -4.44
C PRO A 29 32.03 -0.68 -3.85
N ALA A 30 33.11 -0.07 -4.37
CA ALA A 30 33.55 1.25 -3.97
C ALA A 30 32.42 2.29 -4.19
N ALA A 31 32.37 3.30 -3.32
CA ALA A 31 31.35 4.34 -3.39
C ALA A 31 31.55 5.25 -4.61
N VAL A 32 30.95 4.89 -5.74
CA VAL A 32 30.91 5.73 -6.95
C VAL A 32 29.99 6.92 -6.68
N ASN A 33 30.57 8.06 -6.33
CA ASN A 33 29.83 9.31 -6.12
C ASN A 33 29.41 9.90 -7.48
N THR A 34 28.15 10.31 -7.61
CA THR A 34 27.60 10.96 -8.82
C THR A 34 27.69 12.49 -8.78
N ASP A 35 28.36 13.05 -7.77
CA ASP A 35 28.76 14.47 -7.71
C ASP A 35 30.31 14.58 -7.57
N PRO A 36 31.03 15.26 -8.49
CA PRO A 36 32.47 15.44 -8.40
C PRO A 36 32.97 16.28 -7.20
N ALA A 37 32.10 17.00 -6.48
CA ALA A 37 32.48 17.99 -5.47
C ALA A 37 32.73 17.41 -4.06
N LYS A 38 33.85 16.67 -3.91
CA LYS A 38 34.60 16.45 -2.64
C LYS A 38 33.80 16.10 -1.35
N ALA A 39 33.60 14.80 -1.10
CA ALA A 39 33.78 14.23 0.25
C ALA A 39 33.79 12.69 0.21
N GLN A 40 34.66 12.06 1.00
CA GLN A 40 34.30 10.78 1.61
C GLN A 40 33.30 11.10 2.73
N VAL A 41 32.00 10.94 2.46
CA VAL A 41 30.96 11.23 3.45
C VAL A 41 31.01 10.17 4.54
N VAL A 42 31.65 10.49 5.67
CA VAL A 42 31.65 9.67 6.88
C VAL A 42 30.25 9.75 7.50
N LEU A 43 29.38 8.86 7.04
CA LEU A 43 28.03 8.70 7.58
C LEU A 43 28.09 8.05 8.97
N PRO A 44 27.24 8.47 9.93
CA PRO A 44 27.23 7.92 11.28
C PRO A 44 26.85 6.44 11.29
N GLU A 45 27.21 5.78 12.39
CA GLU A 45 26.83 4.39 12.73
C GLU A 45 26.17 4.37 14.12
N PRO A 46 25.51 3.27 14.54
CA PRO A 46 24.88 3.21 15.87
C PRO A 46 25.92 3.36 16.99
N ALA A 47 25.84 4.46 17.74
CA ALA A 47 26.76 4.78 18.83
C ALA A 47 26.71 3.77 20.00
N ASN A 48 25.54 3.16 20.23
CA ASN A 48 25.38 2.03 21.13
C ASN A 48 24.61 0.88 20.43
N PRO A 49 25.29 -0.20 20.02
CA PRO A 49 24.66 -1.33 19.32
C PRO A 49 23.52 -2.05 20.08
N SER A 50 23.40 -1.91 21.40
CA SER A 50 22.31 -2.54 22.17
C SER A 50 20.99 -1.75 22.14
N LEU A 51 21.01 -0.47 21.76
CA LEU A 51 19.81 0.35 21.61
C LEU A 51 19.15 0.15 20.25
N PRO A 52 17.81 0.29 20.12
CA PRO A 52 17.17 0.43 18.82
C PRO A 52 17.73 1.64 18.06
N SER A 53 17.69 1.58 16.73
CA SER A 53 18.13 2.66 15.86
C SER A 53 16.95 3.28 15.11
N LEU A 54 16.91 4.62 15.09
CA LEU A 54 16.24 5.40 14.06
C LEU A 54 17.23 5.60 12.91
N VAL A 55 17.10 4.82 11.84
CA VAL A 55 17.93 4.95 10.64
C VAL A 55 17.20 5.81 9.62
N LEU A 56 17.89 6.80 9.04
CA LEU A 56 17.33 7.62 7.96
C LEU A 56 18.08 7.35 6.65
N ILE A 57 17.38 7.13 5.55
CA ILE A 57 17.94 7.10 4.19
C ILE A 57 17.21 8.10 3.30
N GLY A 58 17.92 8.69 2.33
CA GLY A 58 17.35 9.72 1.48
C GLY A 58 18.39 10.64 0.84
N ASP A 59 17.90 11.80 0.40
CA ASP A 59 18.62 12.77 -0.41
C ASP A 59 19.16 14.01 0.35
N SER A 60 19.52 15.07 -0.37
CA SER A 60 20.05 16.34 0.16
C SER A 60 19.08 17.10 1.08
N THR A 61 17.78 16.76 1.07
CA THR A 61 16.76 17.30 1.98
C THR A 61 16.61 16.48 3.27
N VAL A 62 17.34 15.37 3.39
CA VAL A 62 17.39 14.52 4.60
C VAL A 62 18.78 14.53 5.26
N ARG A 63 19.86 14.64 4.47
CA ARG A 63 21.27 14.44 4.89
C ARG A 63 21.72 15.12 6.19
N ASN A 64 22.72 14.49 6.80
CA ASN A 64 23.54 15.05 7.88
C ASN A 64 24.64 16.00 7.35
N GLY A 65 25.29 16.70 8.28
CA GLY A 65 26.57 17.38 8.07
C GLY A 65 26.54 18.88 8.39
N HIS A 66 27.46 19.60 7.74
CA HIS A 66 27.45 21.05 7.61
C HIS A 66 26.34 21.53 6.65
N ASP A 67 26.25 22.84 6.45
CA ASP A 67 25.24 23.60 5.70
C ASP A 67 25.31 23.45 4.16
N ASP A 68 25.63 22.24 3.70
CA ASP A 68 26.23 21.81 2.42
C ASP A 68 27.73 22.10 2.21
N GLY A 69 28.35 22.95 3.04
CA GLY A 69 29.74 23.36 2.90
C GLY A 69 29.90 24.83 2.48
N GLN A 70 28.79 25.54 2.25
CA GLN A 70 28.73 26.99 2.06
C GLN A 70 29.36 27.83 3.18
N GLY A 71 29.46 27.33 4.42
CA GLY A 71 30.02 28.09 5.54
C GLY A 71 29.11 29.22 6.07
N LYS A 72 27.84 29.23 5.67
CA LYS A 72 26.76 30.15 6.07
C LYS A 72 26.05 29.67 7.36
N GLY A 73 26.40 28.51 7.88
CA GLY A 73 25.86 27.96 9.12
C GLY A 73 24.34 27.74 9.02
N PRO A 74 23.53 28.17 10.01
CA PRO A 74 22.07 27.98 9.98
C PRO A 74 21.35 28.53 8.74
N ALA A 75 21.97 29.46 8.00
CA ALA A 75 21.42 30.07 6.79
C ALA A 75 21.78 29.38 5.47
N GLY A 76 22.71 28.40 5.48
CA GLY A 76 23.00 27.53 4.33
C GLY A 76 21.97 26.40 4.19
N GLN A 77 22.29 25.32 3.47
CA GLN A 77 21.34 24.24 3.19
C GLN A 77 21.37 23.13 4.26
N TRP A 78 20.19 22.72 4.76
CA TRP A 78 20.05 21.68 5.77
C TRP A 78 18.94 20.69 5.41
N GLY A 79 19.23 19.40 5.60
CA GLY A 79 18.22 18.34 5.53
C GLY A 79 17.58 18.07 6.89
N TRP A 80 16.30 17.71 6.93
CA TRP A 80 15.54 17.55 8.19
C TRP A 80 16.04 16.42 9.08
N GLY A 81 16.70 15.41 8.51
CA GLY A 81 17.28 14.29 9.25
C GLY A 81 18.46 14.68 10.15
N ASN A 82 18.96 15.92 10.05
CA ASN A 82 19.96 16.48 10.95
C ASN A 82 19.33 17.04 12.24
N PRO A 83 18.44 18.08 12.20
CA PRO A 83 17.80 18.58 13.41
C PRO A 83 16.87 17.58 14.11
N ILE A 84 16.41 16.50 13.44
CA ILE A 84 15.52 15.52 14.07
C ILE A 84 16.14 14.82 15.30
N ALA A 85 17.47 14.71 15.36
CA ALA A 85 18.20 14.16 16.50
C ALA A 85 17.95 14.93 17.81
N ASN A 86 17.53 16.21 17.74
CA ASN A 86 17.22 17.05 18.90
C ASN A 86 15.89 16.71 19.59
N TYR A 87 15.09 15.79 19.04
CA TYR A 87 13.79 15.37 19.59
C TYR A 87 13.83 14.02 20.32
N PHE A 88 14.99 13.35 20.32
CA PHE A 88 15.20 12.05 20.94
C PHE A 88 16.12 12.10 22.16
N ASP A 89 15.93 11.14 23.05
CA ASP A 89 16.80 10.80 24.16
C ASP A 89 17.81 9.74 23.66
N GLN A 90 19.03 10.19 23.36
CA GLN A 90 20.05 9.33 22.75
C GLN A 90 20.62 8.28 23.73
N SER A 91 20.22 8.28 25.00
CA SER A 91 20.46 7.15 25.90
C SER A 91 19.52 5.96 25.65
N LYS A 92 18.46 6.15 24.85
CA LYS A 92 17.40 5.15 24.56
C LYS A 92 17.30 4.74 23.10
N VAL A 93 17.78 5.57 22.17
CA VAL A 93 17.74 5.29 20.72
C VAL A 93 18.95 5.90 20.00
N ASN A 94 19.54 5.17 19.06
CA ASN A 94 20.52 5.75 18.14
C ASN A 94 19.80 6.55 17.05
N VAL A 95 20.25 7.77 16.72
CA VAL A 95 19.75 8.51 15.54
C VAL A 95 20.82 8.48 14.45
N VAL A 96 20.64 7.60 13.46
CA VAL A 96 21.65 7.20 12.48
C VAL A 96 21.21 7.66 11.08
N ASN A 97 21.41 8.95 10.81
CA ASN A 97 21.08 9.52 9.50
C ASN A 97 22.16 9.17 8.46
N ARG A 98 21.81 8.27 7.54
CA ARG A 98 22.66 7.75 6.46
C ARG A 98 22.37 8.40 5.10
N ALA A 99 21.46 9.37 5.04
CA ALA A 99 21.09 10.06 3.79
C ALA A 99 22.25 10.85 3.19
N VAL A 100 22.33 10.90 1.85
CA VAL A 100 23.45 11.46 1.08
C VAL A 100 22.94 12.50 0.09
N GLY A 101 23.63 13.65 0.01
CA GLY A 101 23.30 14.69 -0.96
C GLY A 101 23.39 14.20 -2.40
N GLY A 102 22.48 14.66 -3.25
CA GLY A 102 22.53 14.39 -4.70
C GLY A 102 22.05 13.00 -5.16
N LEU A 103 21.91 12.01 -4.27
CA LEU A 103 21.46 10.67 -4.64
C LEU A 103 19.93 10.56 -4.79
N SER A 104 19.48 9.75 -5.75
CA SER A 104 18.14 9.15 -5.86
C SER A 104 18.07 7.78 -5.18
N SER A 105 16.88 7.18 -5.10
CA SER A 105 16.69 5.79 -4.63
C SER A 105 17.58 4.81 -5.42
N ARG A 106 17.58 4.89 -6.77
CA ARG A 106 18.49 4.15 -7.64
C ARG A 106 19.96 4.33 -7.24
N THR A 107 20.47 5.55 -7.21
CA THR A 107 21.91 5.77 -6.97
C THR A 107 22.32 5.47 -5.52
N TYR A 108 21.40 5.54 -4.56
CA TYR A 108 21.68 5.11 -3.19
C TYR A 108 21.92 3.58 -3.13
N VAL A 109 21.32 2.79 -4.04
CA VAL A 109 21.69 1.38 -4.27
C VAL A 109 22.99 1.26 -5.08
N THR A 110 23.09 1.86 -6.26
CA THR A 110 24.22 1.57 -7.19
C THR A 110 25.56 2.14 -6.71
N SER A 111 25.58 3.22 -5.92
CA SER A 111 26.77 3.70 -5.21
C SER A 111 27.09 2.89 -3.93
N GLY A 112 26.36 1.81 -3.64
CA GLY A 112 26.59 0.89 -2.52
C GLY A 112 26.20 1.42 -1.13
N HIS A 113 25.56 2.59 -1.03
CA HIS A 113 25.18 3.18 0.26
C HIS A 113 24.06 2.40 0.95
N TRP A 114 23.18 1.77 0.18
CA TRP A 114 22.14 0.89 0.70
C TRP A 114 22.73 -0.31 1.44
N GLN A 115 23.62 -1.09 0.81
CA GLN A 115 24.20 -2.30 1.39
C GLN A 115 25.01 -1.98 2.65
N ARG A 116 25.79 -0.88 2.62
CA ARG A 116 26.51 -0.37 3.81
C ARG A 116 25.58 0.10 4.94
N THR A 117 24.35 0.50 4.64
CA THR A 117 23.36 0.90 5.65
C THR A 117 22.57 -0.31 6.17
N LEU A 118 22.14 -1.21 5.29
CA LEU A 118 21.43 -2.45 5.61
C LEU A 118 22.28 -3.41 6.47
N ALA A 119 23.61 -3.34 6.38
CA ALA A 119 24.52 -4.04 7.28
C ALA A 119 24.33 -3.63 8.75
N LEU A 120 23.95 -2.37 9.02
CA LEU A 120 23.76 -1.80 10.36
C LEU A 120 22.33 -2.01 10.92
N VAL A 121 21.35 -2.30 10.05
CA VAL A 121 19.94 -2.48 10.42
C VAL A 121 19.72 -3.84 11.08
N LYS A 122 19.13 -3.84 12.28
CA LYS A 122 18.79 -5.04 13.08
C LYS A 122 17.30 -5.07 13.49
N LYS A 123 16.86 -6.20 14.04
CA LYS A 123 15.49 -6.38 14.54
C LYS A 123 15.12 -5.32 15.57
N GLY A 124 13.96 -4.67 15.38
CA GLY A 124 13.47 -3.61 16.27
C GLY A 124 13.96 -2.19 15.94
N ASP A 125 14.85 -2.03 14.96
CA ASP A 125 15.14 -0.70 14.39
C ASP A 125 13.95 -0.18 13.56
N VAL A 126 13.90 1.13 13.36
CA VAL A 126 12.95 1.80 12.46
C VAL A 126 13.75 2.53 11.37
N VAL A 127 13.38 2.31 10.11
CA VAL A 127 14.05 2.91 8.95
C VAL A 127 13.10 3.86 8.24
N LEU A 128 13.38 5.16 8.31
CA LEU A 128 12.70 6.20 7.52
C LEU A 128 13.40 6.36 6.18
N MET A 129 12.65 6.32 5.07
CA MET A 129 13.17 6.53 3.73
C MET A 129 12.46 7.68 3.02
N GLN A 130 13.21 8.64 2.45
CA GLN A 130 12.67 9.74 1.67
C GLN A 130 13.50 10.00 0.40
N PHE A 131 12.91 9.73 -0.76
CA PHE A 131 13.49 9.97 -2.08
C PHE A 131 12.45 10.62 -3.00
N GLY A 132 12.85 11.12 -4.17
CA GLY A 132 11.97 11.69 -5.19
C GLY A 132 12.54 12.94 -5.87
N HIS A 133 13.26 13.80 -5.13
CA HIS A 133 13.79 15.05 -5.70
C HIS A 133 14.83 14.83 -6.79
N ASN A 134 15.65 13.78 -6.64
CA ASN A 134 16.74 13.44 -7.54
C ASN A 134 16.34 12.36 -8.56
N ASP A 135 15.42 11.48 -8.16
CA ASP A 135 14.75 10.46 -8.97
C ASP A 135 14.03 11.09 -10.17
N ALA A 136 13.46 12.30 -9.99
CA ALA A 136 12.89 13.14 -11.04
C ALA A 136 13.90 13.77 -12.02
N SER A 137 15.18 13.37 -12.01
CA SER A 137 16.19 13.79 -13.00
C SER A 137 16.09 12.92 -14.27
N ALA A 138 16.93 13.20 -15.29
CA ALA A 138 17.08 12.29 -16.42
C ALA A 138 17.64 10.93 -15.94
N ILE A 139 17.13 9.84 -16.52
CA ILE A 139 17.57 8.47 -16.23
C ILE A 139 19.06 8.32 -16.57
N ASN A 140 19.47 8.82 -17.74
CA ASN A 140 20.83 8.76 -18.24
C ASN A 140 21.24 10.14 -18.79
N ASP A 141 22.35 10.69 -18.29
CA ASP A 141 22.94 11.96 -18.75
C ASP A 141 24.44 12.00 -18.42
N THR A 142 25.20 12.91 -19.01
CA THR A 142 26.67 13.02 -18.80
C THR A 142 27.08 13.74 -17.52
N SER A 143 26.14 14.16 -16.68
CA SER A 143 26.37 15.01 -15.49
C SER A 143 26.12 14.32 -14.16
N ARG A 144 25.09 13.47 -14.08
CA ARG A 144 24.53 12.90 -12.84
C ARG A 144 23.91 11.52 -13.04
N ALA A 145 23.31 11.23 -14.20
CA ALA A 145 22.79 9.90 -14.61
C ALA A 145 21.96 9.15 -13.55
N ARG A 146 21.05 9.86 -12.85
CA ARG A 146 20.49 9.41 -11.56
C ARG A 146 18.97 9.22 -11.51
N GLY A 147 18.24 9.50 -12.60
CA GLY A 147 16.80 9.37 -12.62
C GLY A 147 16.31 7.93 -12.48
N THR A 148 15.06 7.75 -12.08
CA THR A 148 14.36 6.45 -12.11
C THR A 148 13.35 6.43 -13.25
N ILE A 149 12.86 5.25 -13.62
CA ILE A 149 11.62 5.19 -14.41
C ILE A 149 10.48 5.73 -13.52
N ARG A 150 9.55 6.47 -14.14
CA ARG A 150 8.43 7.12 -13.44
C ARG A 150 7.33 6.11 -13.12
N GLY A 151 6.62 6.30 -12.00
CA GLY A 151 5.53 5.41 -11.58
C GLY A 151 5.94 4.36 -10.53
N THR A 152 5.06 3.37 -10.34
CA THR A 152 5.13 2.40 -9.25
C THR A 152 5.17 0.93 -9.68
N GLY A 153 5.18 0.65 -10.98
CA GLY A 153 5.18 -0.72 -11.49
C GLY A 153 6.57 -1.38 -11.45
N ASN A 154 6.77 -2.37 -12.32
CA ASN A 154 7.98 -3.19 -12.37
C ASN A 154 8.80 -2.92 -13.65
N GLU A 155 8.69 -1.72 -14.19
CA GLU A 155 9.34 -1.30 -15.44
C GLU A 155 10.86 -1.32 -15.28
N THR A 156 11.56 -1.74 -16.34
CA THR A 156 13.03 -1.75 -16.40
C THR A 156 13.57 -1.19 -17.72
N GLU A 157 14.75 -0.59 -17.67
CA GLU A 157 15.48 -0.05 -18.82
C GLU A 157 16.98 -0.38 -18.67
N GLU A 158 17.57 -1.03 -19.68
CA GLU A 158 19.00 -1.29 -19.75
C GLU A 158 19.75 -0.10 -20.35
N ILE A 159 20.66 0.52 -19.58
CA ILE A 159 21.41 1.70 -20.05
C ILE A 159 22.92 1.46 -20.03
N ASP A 160 23.63 1.99 -21.03
CA ASP A 160 25.03 2.36 -20.88
C ASP A 160 25.10 3.73 -20.20
N ASN A 161 25.42 3.76 -18.91
CA ASN A 161 25.43 4.98 -18.12
C ASN A 161 26.48 5.97 -18.66
N LEU A 162 26.02 7.13 -19.11
CA LEU A 162 26.85 8.14 -19.78
C LEU A 162 27.85 8.83 -18.84
N LEU A 163 27.66 8.75 -17.52
CA LEU A 163 28.58 9.24 -16.50
C LEU A 163 29.59 8.17 -16.07
N THR A 164 29.13 6.97 -15.67
CA THR A 164 30.00 5.91 -15.09
C THR A 164 30.61 4.96 -16.12
N LYS A 165 30.13 4.98 -17.36
CA LYS A 165 30.48 4.07 -18.47
C LYS A 165 30.21 2.59 -18.17
N GLN A 166 29.36 2.29 -17.19
CA GLN A 166 28.92 0.93 -16.87
C GLN A 166 27.55 0.65 -17.49
N ARG A 167 27.29 -0.63 -17.82
CA ARG A 167 25.95 -1.14 -18.10
C ARG A 167 25.20 -1.28 -16.76
N GLU A 168 23.96 -0.80 -16.68
CA GLU A 168 23.09 -1.03 -15.52
C GLU A 168 21.60 -1.15 -15.90
N THR A 169 20.86 -1.90 -15.08
CA THR A 169 19.39 -1.96 -15.12
C THR A 169 18.80 -0.85 -14.25
N VAL A 170 18.02 0.04 -14.88
CA VAL A 170 17.23 1.07 -14.22
C VAL A 170 15.84 0.50 -13.95
N HIS A 171 15.29 0.72 -12.74
CA HIS A 171 13.92 0.31 -12.39
C HIS A 171 13.00 1.53 -12.16
N SER A 172 11.72 1.27 -11.97
CA SER A 172 10.75 2.28 -11.50
C SER A 172 11.08 2.79 -10.09
N TYR A 173 10.67 4.02 -9.78
CA TYR A 173 10.76 4.59 -8.44
C TYR A 173 10.11 3.70 -7.38
N GLY A 174 8.90 3.20 -7.68
CA GLY A 174 8.18 2.34 -6.74
C GLY A 174 8.79 0.94 -6.56
N TRP A 175 9.56 0.45 -7.54
CA TRP A 175 10.33 -0.78 -7.41
C TRP A 175 11.44 -0.62 -6.36
N TYR A 176 12.24 0.44 -6.43
CA TYR A 176 13.31 0.69 -5.44
C TYR A 176 12.76 0.89 -4.01
N LEU A 177 11.62 1.57 -3.86
CA LEU A 177 10.97 1.70 -2.55
C LEU A 177 10.46 0.34 -2.02
N ALA A 178 9.87 -0.50 -2.88
CA ALA A 178 9.41 -1.83 -2.47
C ALA A 178 10.58 -2.76 -2.08
N ASP A 179 11.69 -2.71 -2.82
CA ASP A 179 12.92 -3.45 -2.53
C ASP A 179 13.51 -3.07 -1.16
N TYR A 180 13.58 -1.77 -0.84
CA TYR A 180 13.94 -1.31 0.50
C TYR A 180 13.00 -1.87 1.57
N ILE A 181 11.68 -1.74 1.38
CA ILE A 181 10.67 -2.21 2.34
C ILE A 181 10.83 -3.72 2.61
N ALA A 182 11.07 -4.52 1.57
CA ALA A 182 11.31 -5.95 1.68
C ALA A 182 12.61 -6.27 2.46
N GLN A 183 13.73 -5.63 2.10
CA GLN A 183 15.03 -5.87 2.74
C GLN A 183 15.07 -5.39 4.21
N ILE A 184 14.38 -4.29 4.55
CA ILE A 184 14.23 -3.82 5.94
C ILE A 184 13.44 -4.83 6.78
N ARG A 185 12.36 -5.40 6.23
CA ARG A 185 11.59 -6.47 6.89
C ARG A 185 12.39 -7.76 7.05
N ALA A 186 13.23 -8.11 6.09
CA ALA A 186 14.13 -9.27 6.20
C ALA A 186 15.13 -9.15 7.38
N LYS A 187 15.42 -7.92 7.85
CA LYS A 187 16.18 -7.66 9.09
C LYS A 187 15.33 -7.66 10.36
N GLY A 188 14.01 -7.77 10.26
CA GLY A 188 13.07 -7.60 11.37
C GLY A 188 12.91 -6.16 11.85
N ALA A 189 13.24 -5.18 11.00
CA ALA A 189 13.07 -3.75 11.27
C ALA A 189 11.76 -3.21 10.67
N THR A 190 11.32 -2.04 11.12
CA THR A 190 10.09 -1.38 10.64
C THR A 190 10.41 -0.38 9.50
N PRO A 191 9.98 -0.63 8.26
CA PRO A 191 10.10 0.35 7.18
C PRO A 191 8.99 1.41 7.26
N VAL A 192 9.38 2.68 7.10
CA VAL A 192 8.47 3.82 7.01
C VAL A 192 8.89 4.70 5.84
N VAL A 193 7.98 4.89 4.88
CA VAL A 193 8.17 5.78 3.74
C VAL A 193 7.77 7.20 4.13
N VAL A 194 8.57 8.18 3.73
CA VAL A 194 8.30 9.61 3.91
C VAL A 194 8.24 10.23 2.52
N SER A 195 7.19 10.99 2.20
CA SER A 195 7.15 11.71 0.92
C SER A 195 8.12 12.90 0.92
N LEU A 196 8.70 13.20 -0.24
CA LEU A 196 9.61 14.34 -0.43
C LEU A 196 8.99 15.69 0.02
N ILE A 197 9.81 16.60 0.56
CA ILE A 197 9.33 17.93 0.97
C ILE A 197 8.76 18.73 -0.20
N PRO A 198 7.77 19.61 0.02
CA PRO A 198 7.23 20.44 -1.05
C PRO A 198 8.24 21.53 -1.44
N ARG A 199 8.35 21.79 -2.74
CA ARG A 199 9.16 22.91 -3.25
C ARG A 199 8.48 24.24 -2.90
N LYS A 200 9.23 25.31 -2.64
CA LYS A 200 8.66 26.68 -2.49
C LYS A 200 8.21 27.25 -3.84
N ARG A 201 7.13 26.67 -4.38
CA ARG A 201 6.50 27.00 -5.67
C ARG A 201 5.00 27.01 -5.45
N TRP A 202 4.33 28.06 -5.92
CA TRP A 202 2.91 28.29 -5.69
C TRP A 202 2.07 28.03 -6.95
N GLY A 203 0.86 27.54 -6.77
CA GLY A 203 -0.18 27.49 -7.79
C GLY A 203 -0.81 28.86 -8.01
N ASP A 204 -1.68 28.94 -9.00
CA ASP A 204 -2.37 30.19 -9.34
C ASP A 204 -3.47 30.54 -8.32
N ASP A 205 -3.84 29.57 -7.46
CA ASP A 205 -4.68 29.74 -6.27
C ASP A 205 -3.91 30.31 -5.05
N GLY A 206 -2.62 30.62 -5.20
CA GLY A 206 -1.77 31.17 -4.15
C GLY A 206 -1.27 30.15 -3.12
N LYS A 207 -1.54 28.85 -3.28
CA LYS A 207 -1.09 27.78 -2.36
C LYS A 207 0.15 27.05 -2.87
N VAL A 208 0.85 26.34 -1.98
CA VAL A 208 2.03 25.55 -2.35
C VAL A 208 1.64 24.35 -3.21
N ARG A 209 2.36 24.14 -4.32
CA ARG A 209 2.15 23.01 -5.24
C ARG A 209 2.54 21.70 -4.56
N ARG A 210 1.55 20.84 -4.32
CA ARG A 210 1.74 19.46 -3.87
C ARG A 210 2.24 18.56 -4.99
N ASN A 211 2.81 17.42 -4.62
CA ASN A 211 3.35 16.41 -5.55
C ASN A 211 2.54 15.09 -5.52
N ALA A 212 1.26 15.16 -5.12
CA ALA A 212 0.39 14.00 -4.91
C ALA A 212 0.05 13.19 -6.18
N GLY A 213 0.13 13.79 -7.37
CA GLY A 213 -0.02 13.10 -8.66
C GLY A 213 1.31 12.60 -9.27
N ASP A 214 2.36 12.48 -8.46
CA ASP A 214 3.75 12.26 -8.87
C ASP A 214 4.51 11.53 -7.72
N TYR A 215 5.84 11.62 -7.63
CA TYR A 215 6.69 10.96 -6.62
C TYR A 215 6.13 10.91 -5.17
N ALA A 216 5.49 11.96 -4.64
CA ALA A 216 4.89 11.91 -3.29
C ALA A 216 3.65 10.99 -3.23
N GLY A 217 2.84 10.97 -4.30
CA GLY A 217 1.74 10.03 -4.48
C GLY A 217 2.21 8.60 -4.72
N TRP A 218 3.29 8.41 -5.48
CA TRP A 218 3.90 7.09 -5.67
C TRP A 218 4.50 6.53 -4.38
N ALA A 219 5.14 7.38 -3.56
CA ALA A 219 5.58 7.00 -2.22
C ALA A 219 4.41 6.55 -1.33
N ARG A 220 3.28 7.28 -1.38
CA ARG A 220 2.01 6.91 -0.71
C ARG A 220 1.44 5.58 -1.23
N GLU A 221 1.43 5.37 -2.55
CA GLU A 221 0.91 4.15 -3.17
C GLU A 221 1.75 2.93 -2.79
N VAL A 222 3.09 3.00 -2.89
CA VAL A 222 3.96 1.89 -2.51
C VAL A 222 3.88 1.61 -1.02
N ALA A 223 3.87 2.63 -0.15
CA ALA A 223 3.70 2.40 1.28
C ALA A 223 2.38 1.68 1.60
N ARG A 224 1.28 2.06 0.93
CA ARG A 224 -0.02 1.38 1.05
C ARG A 224 0.02 -0.05 0.51
N ARG A 225 0.56 -0.25 -0.70
CA ARG A 225 0.64 -1.56 -1.40
C ARG A 225 1.47 -2.55 -0.61
N GLU A 226 2.64 -2.13 -0.16
CA GLU A 226 3.57 -2.97 0.60
C GLU A 226 3.21 -3.07 2.08
N ASN A 227 2.19 -2.38 2.61
CA ASN A 227 1.82 -2.38 4.03
C ASN A 227 2.96 -1.81 4.94
N ALA A 228 3.65 -0.77 4.48
CA ALA A 228 4.65 -0.04 5.26
C ALA A 228 4.00 1.14 6.03
N GLY A 229 4.73 1.74 6.98
CA GLY A 229 4.32 3.01 7.55
C GLY A 229 4.47 4.14 6.52
N PHE A 230 3.64 5.19 6.60
CA PHE A 230 3.74 6.35 5.72
C PHE A 230 3.64 7.67 6.48
N ILE A 231 4.52 8.63 6.16
CA ILE A 231 4.45 10.02 6.64
C ILE A 231 4.40 10.93 5.40
N ASP A 232 3.25 11.55 5.15
CA ASP A 232 3.07 12.44 3.99
C ASP A 232 3.62 13.85 4.27
N LEU A 233 4.93 13.94 4.44
CA LEU A 233 5.64 15.19 4.70
C LEU A 233 5.41 16.22 3.58
N ASN A 234 5.18 15.79 2.33
CA ASN A 234 4.81 16.68 1.22
C ASN A 234 3.56 17.51 1.53
N GLU A 235 2.45 16.83 1.85
CA GLU A 235 1.15 17.47 2.10
C GLU A 235 1.10 18.18 3.46
N LEU A 236 1.72 17.61 4.49
CA LEU A 236 1.77 18.21 5.83
C LEU A 236 2.60 19.51 5.84
N ALA A 237 3.76 19.53 5.18
CA ALA A 237 4.54 20.75 5.05
C ALA A 237 3.88 21.74 4.07
N ALA A 238 3.18 21.28 3.03
CA ALA A 238 2.45 22.17 2.12
C ALA A 238 1.31 22.90 2.85
N ARG A 239 0.52 22.19 3.67
CA ARG A 239 -0.47 22.82 4.57
C ARG A 239 0.19 23.82 5.50
N ARG A 240 1.30 23.46 6.14
CA ARG A 240 1.99 24.38 7.06
C ARG A 240 2.59 25.60 6.36
N TYR A 241 3.00 25.47 5.09
CA TYR A 241 3.45 26.57 4.26
C TYR A 241 2.29 27.49 3.82
N ASP A 242 1.12 26.93 3.51
CA ASP A 242 -0.10 27.71 3.25
C ASP A 242 -0.55 28.49 4.51
N GLU A 243 -0.47 27.88 5.70
CA GLU A 243 -0.83 28.51 6.99
C GLU A 243 0.05 29.72 7.36
N ILE A 244 1.36 29.66 7.13
CA ILE A 244 2.29 30.74 7.50
C ILE A 244 2.44 31.81 6.42
N GLY A 245 1.94 31.55 5.20
CA GLY A 245 2.02 32.47 4.08
C GLY A 245 3.41 32.55 3.42
N ARG A 246 3.41 33.04 2.18
CA ARG A 246 4.57 33.04 1.27
C ARG A 246 5.84 33.65 1.87
N ASP A 247 5.73 34.75 2.59
CA ASP A 247 6.90 35.51 3.07
C ASP A 247 7.58 34.83 4.26
N GLU A 248 6.83 34.12 5.11
CA GLU A 248 7.44 33.27 6.15
C GLU A 248 8.04 32.00 5.54
N VAL A 249 7.39 31.38 4.54
CA VAL A 249 7.98 30.25 3.79
C VAL A 249 9.31 30.63 3.15
N MET A 250 9.44 31.84 2.59
CA MET A 250 10.70 32.31 2.00
C MET A 250 11.86 32.35 3.02
N LYS A 251 11.57 32.59 4.32
CA LYS A 251 12.57 32.57 5.41
C LYS A 251 13.00 31.16 5.84
N LEU A 252 12.35 30.10 5.33
CA LEU A 252 12.71 28.70 5.59
C LEU A 252 13.73 28.14 4.58
N PHE A 253 14.17 28.95 3.61
CA PHE A 253 15.15 28.61 2.57
C PHE A 253 16.38 29.55 2.65
N PRO A 254 17.52 29.23 2.03
CA PRO A 254 18.69 30.12 1.98
C PRO A 254 18.37 31.45 1.28
N LEU A 255 18.26 32.53 2.06
CA LEU A 255 17.83 33.86 1.59
C LEU A 255 18.74 34.46 0.49
N VAL A 256 20.00 34.00 0.41
CA VAL A 256 21.00 34.47 -0.58
C VAL A 256 20.91 33.77 -1.94
N THR A 257 19.99 32.82 -2.11
CA THR A 257 19.79 32.09 -3.38
C THR A 257 18.31 32.17 -3.78
N PRO A 258 17.86 33.23 -4.49
CA PRO A 258 16.43 33.47 -4.76
C PRO A 258 15.69 32.27 -5.37
N ASP A 259 16.32 31.59 -6.33
CA ASP A 259 15.77 30.47 -7.10
C ASP A 259 15.84 29.10 -6.42
N GLU A 260 16.54 28.99 -5.27
CA GLU A 260 16.64 27.73 -4.51
C GLU A 260 15.25 27.33 -4.02
N SER A 261 14.64 26.34 -4.68
CA SER A 261 13.25 25.94 -4.47
C SER A 261 13.09 24.54 -3.86
N VAL A 262 14.17 23.91 -3.42
CA VAL A 262 14.20 22.57 -2.83
C VAL A 262 14.80 22.58 -1.43
N HIS A 263 16.01 23.13 -1.27
CA HIS A 263 16.78 22.95 -0.04
C HIS A 263 16.40 23.99 1.01
N THR A 264 15.86 23.53 2.13
CA THR A 264 15.59 24.35 3.32
C THR A 264 16.87 24.82 4.01
N ASN A 265 16.77 25.91 4.76
CA ASN A 265 17.76 26.29 5.77
C ASN A 265 17.49 25.55 7.10
N TRP A 266 18.22 25.85 8.18
CA TRP A 266 18.04 25.15 9.46
C TRP A 266 16.61 25.27 10.01
N ALA A 267 15.95 26.42 9.85
CA ALA A 267 14.58 26.62 10.33
C ALA A 267 13.55 25.79 9.53
N GLY A 268 13.71 25.70 8.21
CA GLY A 268 12.90 24.82 7.37
C GLY A 268 13.17 23.34 7.62
N ALA A 269 14.43 22.97 7.86
CA ALA A 269 14.82 21.61 8.21
C ALA A 269 14.24 21.19 9.58
N ASP A 270 14.27 22.08 10.59
CA ASP A 270 13.68 21.83 11.90
C ASP A 270 12.14 21.76 11.84
N LEU A 271 11.49 22.58 11.00
CA LEU A 271 10.04 22.49 10.77
C LEU A 271 9.65 21.13 10.17
N ASN A 272 10.35 20.70 9.12
CA ASN A 272 10.13 19.38 8.50
C ASN A 272 10.42 18.24 9.49
N ALA A 273 11.48 18.36 10.31
CA ALA A 273 11.79 17.38 11.36
C ALA A 273 10.67 17.26 12.41
N ARG A 274 10.06 18.37 12.82
CA ARG A 274 8.89 18.36 13.73
C ARG A 274 7.71 17.63 13.11
N ILE A 275 7.43 17.86 11.82
CA ILE A 275 6.37 17.16 11.09
C ILE A 275 6.65 15.65 11.02
N VAL A 276 7.91 15.23 10.80
CA VAL A 276 8.29 13.81 10.85
C VAL A 276 8.12 13.23 12.26
N VAL A 277 8.47 13.95 13.33
CA VAL A 277 8.23 13.51 14.73
C VAL A 277 6.73 13.38 15.03
N GLY A 278 5.89 14.31 14.56
CA GLY A 278 4.44 14.17 14.66
C GLY A 278 3.91 12.96 13.88
N GLY A 279 4.55 12.57 12.78
CA GLY A 279 4.24 11.37 12.01
C GLY A 279 4.66 10.09 12.72
N ILE A 280 5.85 10.07 13.33
CA ILE A 280 6.36 8.98 14.19
C ILE A 280 5.37 8.71 15.35
N ARG A 281 4.79 9.77 15.93
CA ARG A 281 3.74 9.67 16.95
C ARG A 281 2.40 9.17 16.38
N ALA A 282 1.95 9.69 15.23
CA ALA A 282 0.69 9.29 14.60
C ALA A 282 0.68 7.82 14.13
N LEU A 283 1.84 7.30 13.70
CA LEU A 283 2.05 5.89 13.35
C LEU A 283 2.28 4.99 14.58
N ASN A 284 2.37 5.56 15.80
CA ASN A 284 2.67 4.88 17.06
C ASN A 284 3.92 3.98 17.01
N LEU A 285 5.04 4.50 16.49
CA LEU A 285 6.28 3.75 16.33
C LEU A 285 6.99 3.57 17.68
N HIS A 286 6.54 2.57 18.45
CA HIS A 286 6.78 2.42 19.89
C HIS A 286 8.24 2.61 20.35
N PRO A 287 9.29 2.04 19.71
CA PRO A 287 10.68 2.26 20.13
C PRO A 287 11.10 3.74 20.06
N LEU A 288 10.58 4.47 19.08
CA LEU A 288 10.86 5.90 18.89
C LEU A 288 10.03 6.75 19.84
N VAL A 289 8.72 6.46 19.97
CA VAL A 289 7.81 7.21 20.83
C VAL A 289 8.25 7.15 22.30
N ALA A 290 8.71 5.97 22.77
CA ALA A 290 9.26 5.80 24.11
C ALA A 290 10.62 6.52 24.32
N ALA A 291 11.35 6.80 23.24
CA ALA A 291 12.63 7.48 23.24
C ALA A 291 12.54 8.99 22.93
N LEU A 292 11.34 9.59 22.80
CA LEU A 292 11.19 11.03 22.63
C LEU A 292 11.65 11.76 23.90
N ASN A 293 12.52 12.77 23.75
CA ASN A 293 12.88 13.68 24.83
C ASN A 293 11.76 14.71 25.09
N GLU A 294 11.96 15.67 25.98
CA GLU A 294 10.94 16.68 26.32
C GLU A 294 10.44 17.46 25.08
N ARG A 295 11.35 17.92 24.21
CA ARG A 295 11.00 18.60 22.96
C ARG A 295 10.21 17.69 22.03
N GLY A 296 10.57 16.41 21.94
CA GLY A 296 9.84 15.41 21.15
C GLY A 296 8.43 15.14 21.69
N ARG A 297 8.29 15.07 23.02
CA ARG A 297 6.99 14.86 23.69
C ARG A 297 6.07 16.09 23.64
N ALA A 298 6.60 17.29 23.42
CA ALA A 298 5.83 18.51 23.22
C ALA A 298 5.21 18.63 21.80
N ILE A 299 5.77 17.94 20.79
CA ILE A 299 5.22 17.94 19.42
C ILE A 299 3.99 17.02 19.37
N PRO A 300 2.78 17.50 19.01
CA PRO A 300 1.60 16.64 18.91
C PRO A 300 1.76 15.57 17.84
N ALA A 301 0.96 14.50 17.91
CA ALA A 301 0.80 13.61 16.77
C ALA A 301 0.18 14.40 15.61
N ASN A 302 0.64 14.17 14.38
CA ASN A 302 0.05 14.82 13.21
C ASN A 302 -1.44 14.45 13.11
N PRO A 303 -2.32 15.38 12.74
CA PRO A 303 -3.69 15.03 12.40
C PRO A 303 -3.68 14.04 11.22
N PRO A 304 -4.60 13.07 11.17
CA PRO A 304 -4.80 12.30 9.95
C PRO A 304 -5.16 13.29 8.84
N ILE A 305 -4.40 13.28 7.75
CA ILE A 305 -4.74 14.07 6.57
C ILE A 305 -6.16 13.66 6.14
N PRO A 306 -7.09 14.61 5.96
CA PRO A 306 -8.40 14.29 5.42
C PRO A 306 -8.22 13.54 4.11
N ALA A 307 -8.74 12.31 4.04
CA ALA A 307 -8.53 11.45 2.90
C ALA A 307 -9.47 11.86 1.75
N SER A 308 -9.31 13.10 1.26
CA SER A 308 -10.12 13.73 0.20
C SER A 308 -9.63 13.38 -1.21
N GLU A 309 -9.01 12.21 -1.33
CA GLU A 309 -8.82 11.42 -2.56
C GLU A 309 -9.22 9.94 -2.28
N ASP A 310 -10.02 9.73 -1.22
CA ASP A 310 -10.56 8.45 -0.74
C ASP A 310 -12.05 8.63 -0.39
N ASP A 311 -12.86 8.86 -1.42
CA ASP A 311 -14.31 9.10 -1.30
C ASP A 311 -15.11 7.85 -0.87
N ARG A 312 -14.46 6.74 -0.46
CA ARG A 312 -15.12 5.49 0.01
C ARG A 312 -16.03 5.80 1.22
N PRO A 313 -17.36 5.91 1.03
CA PRO A 313 -18.22 6.60 1.97
C PRO A 313 -18.43 5.73 3.22
N VAL A 314 -18.17 6.29 4.41
CA VAL A 314 -18.46 5.62 5.68
C VAL A 314 -19.91 5.87 6.05
N VAL A 315 -20.81 5.08 5.47
CA VAL A 315 -22.22 5.10 5.88
C VAL A 315 -22.32 4.50 7.30
N ASP A 316 -23.03 5.13 8.23
CA ASP A 316 -23.24 4.56 9.56
C ASP A 316 -23.99 3.21 9.45
N SER A 317 -23.43 2.15 10.04
CA SER A 317 -24.04 0.82 9.99
C SER A 317 -25.32 0.69 10.81
N LYS A 318 -25.65 1.70 11.63
CA LYS A 318 -26.92 1.85 12.34
C LYS A 318 -28.00 2.57 11.52
N SER A 319 -27.63 3.45 10.57
CA SER A 319 -28.61 4.17 9.73
C SER A 319 -29.06 3.36 8.51
N VAL A 320 -28.21 2.48 7.98
CA VAL A 320 -28.56 1.58 6.88
C VAL A 320 -29.47 0.45 7.38
N LYS A 321 -30.77 0.55 7.11
CA LYS A 321 -31.72 -0.57 7.22
C LYS A 321 -31.21 -1.77 6.41
N ALA A 322 -31.30 -2.96 6.98
CA ALA A 322 -31.03 -4.19 6.22
C ALA A 322 -32.15 -4.41 5.20
N GLU A 323 -31.79 -4.73 3.96
CA GLU A 323 -32.73 -5.29 3.00
C GLU A 323 -33.17 -6.69 3.45
N GLN A 324 -34.33 -7.11 2.98
CA GLN A 324 -34.95 -8.41 3.28
C GLN A 324 -35.52 -9.02 2.00
N ALA A 325 -35.65 -10.34 1.99
CA ALA A 325 -36.35 -11.06 0.93
C ALA A 325 -37.82 -10.58 0.82
N ALA A 326 -38.24 -10.17 -0.38
CA ALA A 326 -39.62 -9.76 -0.66
C ALA A 326 -40.62 -10.93 -0.59
N ASN A 327 -40.15 -12.15 -0.85
CA ASN A 327 -40.91 -13.39 -0.70
C ASN A 327 -40.04 -14.46 -0.01
N ALA A 328 -40.33 -14.75 1.26
CA ALA A 328 -39.57 -15.72 2.06
C ALA A 328 -39.64 -17.17 1.54
N ALA A 329 -40.62 -17.52 0.70
CA ALA A 329 -40.74 -18.85 0.09
C ALA A 329 -39.81 -19.03 -1.12
N LEU A 330 -39.24 -17.95 -1.66
CA LEU A 330 -38.25 -18.03 -2.75
C LEU A 330 -36.82 -18.12 -2.19
N PRO A 331 -35.90 -18.79 -2.92
CA PRO A 331 -34.47 -18.67 -2.66
C PRO A 331 -34.01 -17.21 -2.84
N THR A 332 -32.88 -16.87 -2.24
CA THR A 332 -32.32 -15.52 -2.25
C THR A 332 -30.91 -15.52 -2.80
N LEU A 333 -30.64 -14.56 -3.69
CA LEU A 333 -29.30 -14.13 -4.08
C LEU A 333 -28.88 -12.98 -3.15
N HIS A 334 -28.02 -13.29 -2.19
CA HIS A 334 -27.46 -12.32 -1.25
C HIS A 334 -26.17 -11.72 -1.81
N LEU A 335 -26.07 -10.40 -1.79
CA LEU A 335 -24.87 -9.65 -2.22
C LEU A 335 -24.16 -9.07 -0.99
N VAL A 336 -22.88 -9.36 -0.83
CA VAL A 336 -22.06 -8.99 0.33
C VAL A 336 -20.76 -8.33 -0.15
N GLY A 337 -20.40 -7.18 0.40
CA GLY A 337 -19.20 -6.46 -0.01
C GLY A 337 -19.16 -4.99 0.42
N ASP A 338 -18.38 -4.21 -0.32
CA ASP A 338 -18.03 -2.81 -0.02
C ASP A 338 -18.77 -1.77 -0.91
N SER A 339 -18.23 -0.54 -1.01
CA SER A 339 -18.83 0.55 -1.80
C SER A 339 -18.94 0.24 -3.30
N THR A 340 -18.14 -0.68 -3.84
CA THR A 340 -18.24 -1.12 -5.24
C THR A 340 -19.40 -2.08 -5.48
N VAL A 341 -19.94 -2.70 -4.43
CA VAL A 341 -21.16 -3.53 -4.44
C VAL A 341 -22.39 -2.71 -4.01
N LYS A 342 -22.23 -1.82 -3.03
CA LYS A 342 -23.26 -0.84 -2.63
C LYS A 342 -22.66 0.44 -2.07
N SER A 343 -22.77 1.51 -2.85
CA SER A 343 -22.26 2.85 -2.55
C SER A 343 -22.97 3.55 -1.39
N GLY A 344 -24.30 3.38 -1.29
CA GLY A 344 -25.18 4.24 -0.48
C GLY A 344 -25.70 5.49 -1.20
N GLY A 345 -25.45 5.65 -2.50
CA GLY A 345 -26.03 6.70 -3.37
C GLY A 345 -25.49 8.12 -3.17
N ALA A 346 -24.45 8.30 -2.36
CA ALA A 346 -23.81 9.61 -2.17
C ALA A 346 -23.04 10.04 -3.43
N SER A 347 -23.08 11.34 -3.75
CA SER A 347 -22.25 12.00 -4.77
C SER A 347 -22.25 11.39 -6.19
N GLY A 348 -23.24 10.56 -6.53
CA GLY A 348 -23.29 9.86 -7.82
C GLY A 348 -22.44 8.59 -7.90
N HIS A 349 -21.82 8.17 -6.80
CA HIS A 349 -21.23 6.84 -6.66
C HIS A 349 -22.35 5.79 -6.64
N ILE A 350 -22.19 4.70 -7.40
CA ILE A 350 -23.13 3.58 -7.48
C ILE A 350 -22.32 2.27 -7.52
N GLY A 351 -22.74 1.25 -6.77
CA GLY A 351 -22.15 -0.10 -6.79
C GLY A 351 -22.91 -1.06 -7.70
N TRP A 352 -22.23 -2.09 -8.23
CA TRP A 352 -22.85 -3.01 -9.20
C TRP A 352 -24.04 -3.80 -8.63
N GLY A 353 -24.05 -4.07 -7.32
CA GLY A 353 -25.15 -4.75 -6.66
C GLY A 353 -26.43 -3.91 -6.62
N GLU A 354 -26.34 -2.61 -6.86
CA GLU A 354 -27.47 -1.70 -7.00
C GLU A 354 -28.05 -1.72 -8.43
N ARG A 355 -27.41 -2.44 -9.38
CA ARG A 355 -27.82 -2.55 -10.80
C ARG A 355 -28.02 -3.98 -11.30
N ILE A 356 -27.80 -4.99 -10.45
CA ILE A 356 -27.87 -6.41 -10.88
C ILE A 356 -29.29 -7.01 -10.88
N ALA A 357 -30.25 -6.44 -10.13
CA ALA A 357 -31.58 -7.02 -10.00
C ALA A 357 -32.36 -7.26 -11.33
N PRO A 358 -32.31 -6.38 -12.36
CA PRO A 358 -33.01 -6.60 -13.64
C PRO A 358 -32.59 -7.84 -14.43
N TYR A 359 -31.41 -8.40 -14.15
CA TYR A 359 -30.92 -9.63 -14.77
C TYR A 359 -31.57 -10.90 -14.18
N PHE A 360 -32.38 -10.79 -13.12
CA PHE A 360 -33.05 -11.91 -12.44
C PHE A 360 -34.58 -11.83 -12.52
N ASP A 361 -35.22 -12.99 -12.62
CA ASP A 361 -36.67 -13.15 -12.55
C ASP A 361 -37.10 -13.15 -11.07
N THR A 362 -37.63 -12.01 -10.61
CA THR A 362 -38.03 -11.80 -9.21
C THR A 362 -39.25 -12.61 -8.79
N ALA A 363 -39.93 -13.30 -9.71
CA ALA A 363 -40.92 -14.33 -9.37
C ALA A 363 -40.27 -15.68 -8.96
N ARG A 364 -38.95 -15.83 -9.12
CA ARG A 364 -38.19 -17.07 -8.86
C ARG A 364 -37.09 -16.94 -7.81
N VAL A 365 -36.57 -15.73 -7.59
CA VAL A 365 -35.48 -15.46 -6.66
C VAL A 365 -35.62 -14.06 -6.06
N ASN A 366 -35.28 -13.89 -4.79
CA ASN A 366 -35.06 -12.57 -4.20
C ASN A 366 -33.64 -12.09 -4.55
N VAL A 367 -33.42 -10.79 -4.75
CA VAL A 367 -32.07 -10.19 -4.79
C VAL A 367 -31.97 -9.22 -3.62
N VAL A 368 -30.98 -9.42 -2.74
CA VAL A 368 -30.87 -8.69 -1.46
C VAL A 368 -29.43 -8.19 -1.27
N ASN A 369 -29.24 -6.87 -1.24
CA ASN A 369 -27.93 -6.24 -1.20
C ASN A 369 -27.56 -5.77 0.22
N HIS A 370 -26.78 -6.62 0.92
CA HIS A 370 -26.27 -6.39 2.26
C HIS A 370 -24.96 -5.59 2.31
N ALA A 371 -24.31 -5.37 1.18
CA ALA A 371 -23.08 -4.61 1.09
C ALA A 371 -23.24 -3.18 1.62
N ILE A 372 -22.13 -2.54 1.97
CA ILE A 372 -22.12 -1.19 2.51
C ILE A 372 -20.79 -0.48 2.27
N GLY A 373 -20.88 0.82 1.94
CA GLY A 373 -19.72 1.66 1.72
C GLY A 373 -18.67 1.60 2.84
N GLY A 374 -17.40 1.58 2.43
CA GLY A 374 -16.25 1.66 3.33
C GLY A 374 -15.98 0.43 4.22
N ARG A 375 -16.58 -0.74 3.96
CA ARG A 375 -16.29 -1.97 4.73
C ARG A 375 -15.25 -2.86 4.06
N SER A 376 -14.52 -3.58 4.89
CA SER A 376 -13.59 -4.66 4.59
C SER A 376 -14.17 -6.00 5.05
N SER A 377 -13.57 -7.11 4.62
CA SER A 377 -13.87 -8.45 5.15
C SER A 377 -13.86 -8.46 6.68
N ARG A 378 -12.84 -7.85 7.30
CA ARG A 378 -12.72 -7.61 8.74
C ARG A 378 -13.91 -6.83 9.32
N THR A 379 -14.14 -5.61 8.85
CA THR A 379 -15.12 -4.69 9.48
C THR A 379 -16.57 -5.10 9.25
N PHE A 380 -16.85 -5.84 8.17
CA PHE A 380 -18.17 -6.42 7.97
C PHE A 380 -18.48 -7.53 9.00
N LEU A 381 -17.48 -8.24 9.51
CA LEU A 381 -17.64 -9.19 10.62
C LEU A 381 -17.73 -8.46 11.96
N THR A 382 -16.79 -7.56 12.27
CA THR A 382 -16.70 -6.93 13.61
C THR A 382 -17.82 -5.92 13.89
N GLU A 383 -18.44 -5.32 12.87
CA GLU A 383 -19.68 -4.55 13.01
C GLU A 383 -20.96 -5.43 13.10
N GLY A 384 -20.80 -6.76 13.16
CA GLY A 384 -21.91 -7.72 13.24
C GLY A 384 -22.78 -7.77 11.97
N ARG A 385 -22.30 -7.26 10.83
CA ARG A 385 -23.08 -7.25 9.59
C ARG A 385 -23.18 -8.64 8.97
N TRP A 386 -22.13 -9.44 9.08
CA TRP A 386 -22.18 -10.86 8.69
C TRP A 386 -23.27 -11.64 9.43
N GLN A 387 -23.44 -11.40 10.74
CA GLN A 387 -24.52 -12.04 11.51
C GLN A 387 -25.90 -11.73 10.92
N ARG A 388 -26.16 -10.48 10.54
CA ARG A 388 -27.42 -10.08 9.88
C ARG A 388 -27.68 -10.77 8.54
N VAL A 389 -26.63 -11.28 7.87
CA VAL A 389 -26.75 -12.13 6.67
C VAL A 389 -27.06 -13.57 7.09
N LEU A 390 -26.32 -14.12 8.05
CA LEU A 390 -26.57 -15.46 8.61
C LEU A 390 -27.98 -15.62 9.19
N ASP A 391 -28.55 -14.57 9.77
CA ASP A 391 -29.90 -14.56 10.33
C ASP A 391 -30.99 -14.66 9.23
N GLN A 392 -30.68 -14.28 7.98
CA GLN A 392 -31.59 -14.40 6.83
C GLN A 392 -31.35 -15.66 5.97
N LEU A 393 -30.13 -16.22 5.98
CA LEU A 393 -29.74 -17.33 5.11
C LEU A 393 -30.46 -18.64 5.43
N LYS A 394 -30.96 -19.30 4.38
CA LYS A 394 -31.57 -20.64 4.39
C LYS A 394 -30.98 -21.54 3.31
N ALA A 395 -31.30 -22.83 3.39
CA ALA A 395 -30.81 -23.81 2.42
C ALA A 395 -31.32 -23.52 1.00
N GLY A 396 -30.42 -23.57 0.01
CA GLY A 396 -30.71 -23.28 -1.39
C GLY A 396 -30.59 -21.80 -1.80
N ASP A 397 -30.23 -20.90 -0.87
CA ASP A 397 -29.79 -19.54 -1.20
C ASP A 397 -28.40 -19.53 -1.85
N VAL A 398 -28.05 -18.43 -2.52
CA VAL A 398 -26.71 -18.17 -3.07
C VAL A 398 -26.16 -16.87 -2.48
N VAL A 399 -24.88 -16.87 -2.09
CA VAL A 399 -24.18 -15.70 -1.56
C VAL A 399 -23.03 -15.32 -2.48
N LEU A 400 -23.09 -14.10 -3.03
CA LEU A 400 -21.97 -13.48 -3.76
C LEU A 400 -21.22 -12.58 -2.77
N ILE A 401 -19.92 -12.82 -2.56
CA ILE A 401 -19.09 -12.06 -1.62
C ILE A 401 -17.90 -11.43 -2.36
N GLN A 402 -17.72 -10.12 -2.21
CA GLN A 402 -16.61 -9.36 -2.82
C GLN A 402 -16.02 -8.35 -1.81
N PHE A 403 -14.78 -8.56 -1.39
CA PHE A 403 -14.02 -7.64 -0.52
C PHE A 403 -12.58 -7.51 -1.02
N GLY A 404 -11.87 -6.45 -0.63
CA GLY A 404 -10.49 -6.20 -1.04
C GLY A 404 -10.10 -4.72 -1.07
N HIS A 405 -10.99 -3.82 -1.52
CA HIS A 405 -10.66 -2.39 -1.64
C HIS A 405 -10.28 -1.78 -0.29
N ASN A 406 -10.94 -2.19 0.79
CA ASN A 406 -10.77 -1.68 2.15
C ASN A 406 -9.84 -2.53 3.02
N ASP A 407 -9.36 -3.65 2.49
CA ASP A 407 -8.73 -4.73 3.25
C ASP A 407 -7.21 -4.62 3.31
N GLY A 408 -6.60 -3.89 2.37
CA GLY A 408 -5.16 -3.63 2.32
C GLY A 408 -4.70 -2.44 3.18
N GLY A 409 -3.39 -2.22 3.17
CA GLY A 409 -2.72 -1.23 4.03
C GLY A 409 -2.42 -1.77 5.43
N ARG A 410 -2.06 -0.88 6.35
CA ARG A 410 -1.47 -1.24 7.64
C ARG A 410 -2.46 -1.28 8.80
N ILE A 411 -2.37 -2.35 9.59
CA ILE A 411 -3.10 -2.54 10.84
C ILE A 411 -2.52 -1.60 11.91
N GLY A 412 -3.36 -0.99 12.73
CA GLY A 412 -2.95 0.10 13.62
C GLY A 412 -2.53 1.38 12.89
N ASP A 413 -3.00 1.60 11.65
CA ASP A 413 -2.82 2.85 10.93
C ASP A 413 -4.10 3.70 10.93
N PRO A 414 -4.07 4.93 11.48
CA PRO A 414 -5.25 5.80 11.50
C PRO A 414 -5.83 6.09 10.10
N ALA A 415 -4.98 6.16 9.06
CA ALA A 415 -5.45 6.41 7.70
C ALA A 415 -6.26 5.24 7.12
N MET A 416 -6.02 4.01 7.61
CA MET A 416 -6.78 2.82 7.22
C MET A 416 -8.13 2.70 7.97
N LYS A 417 -8.46 3.63 8.88
CA LYS A 417 -9.78 3.77 9.52
C LYS A 417 -10.25 2.46 10.20
N GLY A 418 -9.31 1.65 10.71
CA GLY A 418 -9.57 0.34 11.32
C GLY A 418 -9.96 -0.80 10.36
N ARG A 419 -9.89 -0.59 9.03
CA ARG A 419 -10.40 -1.54 8.03
C ARG A 419 -9.41 -2.65 7.65
N ALA A 420 -8.11 -2.35 7.64
CA ALA A 420 -7.08 -3.25 7.12
C ALA A 420 -7.09 -4.64 7.78
N SER A 421 -6.78 -5.67 6.99
CA SER A 421 -6.70 -7.08 7.38
C SER A 421 -5.28 -7.62 7.18
N GLY A 422 -4.96 -8.79 7.75
CA GLY A 422 -3.67 -9.42 7.52
C GLY A 422 -3.54 -9.94 6.07
N PRO A 423 -2.35 -9.93 5.44
CA PRO A 423 -2.15 -10.60 4.17
C PRO A 423 -2.21 -12.12 4.34
N GLY A 424 -2.75 -12.84 3.34
CA GLY A 424 -2.70 -14.32 3.28
C GLY A 424 -4.04 -15.02 3.48
N THR A 425 -3.96 -16.36 3.57
CA THR A 425 -5.08 -17.29 3.80
C THR A 425 -4.88 -18.20 5.01
N GLY A 426 -3.90 -17.90 5.86
CA GLY A 426 -3.59 -18.66 7.07
C GLY A 426 -4.25 -18.11 8.34
N PRO A 427 -3.99 -18.74 9.49
CA PRO A 427 -4.58 -18.38 10.79
C PRO A 427 -3.87 -17.21 11.48
N GLU A 428 -2.92 -16.54 10.83
CA GLU A 428 -2.09 -15.50 11.44
C GLU A 428 -2.94 -14.33 11.95
N THR A 429 -2.49 -13.72 13.06
CA THR A 429 -3.10 -12.51 13.62
C THR A 429 -2.07 -11.43 13.86
N VAL A 430 -2.52 -10.17 13.80
CA VAL A 430 -1.77 -8.97 14.18
C VAL A 430 -2.57 -8.22 15.24
N GLU A 431 -1.92 -7.77 16.30
CA GLU A 431 -2.56 -6.96 17.33
C GLU A 431 -2.84 -5.54 16.83
N ASP A 432 -4.10 -5.10 16.87
CA ASP A 432 -4.49 -3.72 16.61
C ASP A 432 -4.86 -3.02 17.92
N LYS A 433 -3.86 -2.38 18.55
CA LYS A 433 -4.04 -1.61 19.78
C LYS A 433 -4.66 -0.25 19.49
N LYS A 434 -5.89 -0.07 19.93
CA LYS A 434 -6.73 1.11 19.71
C LYS A 434 -6.33 2.29 20.61
N PRO A 435 -6.72 3.54 20.26
CA PRO A 435 -6.44 4.72 21.09
C PRO A 435 -7.07 4.69 22.49
N ASP A 436 -8.15 3.92 22.70
CA ASP A 436 -8.79 3.71 24.01
C ASP A 436 -8.07 2.66 24.90
N GLY A 437 -7.00 2.05 24.38
CA GLY A 437 -6.22 1.02 25.06
C GLY A 437 -6.67 -0.42 24.82
N THR A 438 -7.82 -0.65 24.16
CA THR A 438 -8.26 -1.99 23.77
C THR A 438 -7.34 -2.59 22.70
N VAL A 439 -7.34 -3.92 22.58
CA VAL A 439 -6.55 -4.67 21.58
C VAL A 439 -7.48 -5.62 20.85
N GLU A 440 -7.44 -5.58 19.52
CA GLU A 440 -8.18 -6.47 18.63
C GLU A 440 -7.21 -7.42 17.92
N GLN A 441 -7.46 -8.74 17.95
CA GLN A 441 -6.72 -9.69 17.12
C GLN A 441 -7.26 -9.65 15.69
N VAL A 442 -6.45 -9.13 14.77
CA VAL A 442 -6.81 -8.96 13.38
C VAL A 442 -6.30 -10.13 12.55
N HIS A 443 -7.23 -10.91 11.99
CA HIS A 443 -6.90 -12.09 11.18
C HIS A 443 -6.49 -11.72 9.74
N THR A 444 -6.04 -12.71 8.98
CA THR A 444 -5.80 -12.56 7.54
C THR A 444 -7.10 -12.35 6.75
N PHE A 445 -7.01 -11.71 5.58
CA PHE A 445 -8.11 -11.57 4.61
C PHE A 445 -8.77 -12.93 4.35
N GLY A 446 -7.98 -13.93 3.97
CA GLY A 446 -8.50 -15.25 3.65
C GLY A 446 -9.10 -15.99 4.85
N TRP A 447 -8.71 -15.68 6.09
CA TRP A 447 -9.40 -16.18 7.28
C TRP A 447 -10.83 -15.63 7.39
N TYR A 448 -11.04 -14.32 7.17
CA TYR A 448 -12.39 -13.74 7.16
C TYR A 448 -13.23 -14.31 6.02
N MET A 449 -12.67 -14.45 4.82
CA MET A 449 -13.38 -15.05 3.68
C MET A 449 -13.70 -16.53 3.90
N ALA A 450 -12.78 -17.30 4.51
CA ALA A 450 -13.02 -18.70 4.89
C ALA A 450 -14.12 -18.83 5.96
N ARG A 451 -14.15 -17.92 6.94
CA ARG A 451 -15.22 -17.84 7.94
C ARG A 451 -16.58 -17.65 7.27
N TYR A 452 -16.68 -16.72 6.33
CA TYR A 452 -17.91 -16.46 5.57
C TYR A 452 -18.35 -17.66 4.73
N VAL A 453 -17.43 -18.33 4.04
CA VAL A 453 -17.73 -19.57 3.30
C VAL A 453 -18.28 -20.65 4.24
N GLN A 454 -17.63 -20.86 5.39
CA GLN A 454 -18.02 -21.90 6.35
C GLN A 454 -19.40 -21.64 6.98
N ASP A 455 -19.65 -20.43 7.48
CA ASP A 455 -20.92 -20.10 8.14
C ASP A 455 -22.11 -20.18 7.18
N ALA A 456 -21.97 -19.68 5.93
CA ALA A 456 -23.04 -19.74 4.94
C ALA A 456 -23.29 -21.16 4.41
N LYS A 457 -22.23 -21.98 4.25
CA LYS A 457 -22.40 -23.40 3.90
C LYS A 457 -23.05 -24.20 5.04
N ALA A 458 -22.80 -23.83 6.31
CA ALA A 458 -23.51 -24.41 7.45
C ALA A 458 -25.02 -24.08 7.48
N LYS A 459 -25.44 -22.99 6.80
CA LYS A 459 -26.85 -22.66 6.53
C LYS A 459 -27.42 -23.36 5.29
N GLY A 460 -26.62 -24.14 4.57
CA GLY A 460 -27.03 -24.82 3.33
C GLY A 460 -27.06 -23.92 2.08
N ALA A 461 -26.41 -22.75 2.13
CA ALA A 461 -26.29 -21.85 0.99
C ALA A 461 -25.05 -22.16 0.14
N THR A 462 -25.12 -21.90 -1.17
CA THR A 462 -23.95 -21.95 -2.06
C THR A 462 -23.23 -20.60 -2.04
N VAL A 463 -21.92 -20.60 -1.88
CA VAL A 463 -21.10 -19.37 -1.81
C VAL A 463 -20.27 -19.22 -3.07
N VAL A 464 -20.21 -18.00 -3.59
CA VAL A 464 -19.32 -17.56 -4.67
C VAL A 464 -18.46 -16.42 -4.14
N LEU A 465 -17.14 -16.59 -4.20
CA LEU A 465 -16.19 -15.50 -3.96
C LEU A 465 -15.88 -14.80 -5.29
N LEU A 466 -15.96 -13.48 -5.28
CA LEU A 466 -15.72 -12.62 -6.43
C LEU A 466 -14.51 -11.74 -6.14
N SER A 467 -13.51 -11.78 -7.02
CA SER A 467 -12.35 -10.88 -6.91
C SER A 467 -12.78 -9.40 -7.11
N PRO A 468 -12.05 -8.41 -6.56
CA PRO A 468 -12.52 -7.02 -6.53
C PRO A 468 -12.67 -6.35 -7.91
N VAL A 469 -13.47 -5.30 -7.98
CA VAL A 469 -13.56 -4.43 -9.17
C VAL A 469 -12.18 -3.75 -9.38
N PRO A 470 -11.58 -3.77 -10.59
CA PRO A 470 -10.28 -3.14 -10.80
C PRO A 470 -10.38 -1.60 -10.72
N HIS A 471 -9.39 -0.95 -10.12
CA HIS A 471 -9.32 0.51 -10.07
C HIS A 471 -9.11 1.11 -11.48
N ARG A 472 -9.61 2.34 -11.67
CA ARG A 472 -9.45 3.13 -12.90
C ARG A 472 -8.00 3.26 -13.36
N ASP A 473 -7.07 3.39 -12.42
CA ASP A 473 -5.63 3.61 -12.66
C ASP A 473 -4.80 2.30 -12.71
N ALA A 474 -5.43 1.13 -12.78
CA ALA A 474 -4.73 -0.16 -12.72
C ALA A 474 -5.06 -1.12 -13.87
N TRP A 475 -6.30 -1.14 -14.37
CA TRP A 475 -6.80 -2.16 -15.32
C TRP A 475 -6.09 -2.19 -16.69
N GLN A 476 -5.46 -1.09 -17.09
CA GLN A 476 -4.71 -1.02 -18.35
C GLN A 476 -3.41 -1.83 -18.22
N ASP A 477 -2.53 -1.37 -17.32
CA ASP A 477 -1.12 -1.77 -17.29
C ASP A 477 -0.84 -3.04 -16.50
N ARG A 478 -1.72 -3.42 -15.55
CA ARG A 478 -1.50 -4.57 -14.66
C ARG A 478 -2.79 -5.32 -14.30
N ARG A 479 -2.65 -6.55 -13.79
CA ARG A 479 -3.73 -7.19 -13.05
C ARG A 479 -3.81 -6.54 -11.67
N ASP A 480 -4.88 -5.77 -11.44
CA ASP A 480 -5.17 -5.22 -10.13
C ASP A 480 -5.54 -6.35 -9.15
N PHE A 481 -5.50 -6.08 -7.84
CA PHE A 481 -5.93 -6.99 -6.78
C PHE A 481 -5.35 -8.42 -6.80
N GLU A 482 -4.25 -8.66 -7.52
CA GLU A 482 -3.60 -9.96 -7.74
C GLU A 482 -3.61 -10.89 -6.51
N ASN A 483 -3.12 -10.38 -5.38
CA ASN A 483 -3.05 -11.14 -4.13
C ASN A 483 -4.43 -11.49 -3.56
N PHE A 484 -5.38 -10.56 -3.54
CA PHE A 484 -6.74 -10.79 -3.01
C PHE A 484 -7.46 -11.84 -3.84
N ALA A 485 -7.43 -11.69 -5.17
CA ALA A 485 -8.06 -12.63 -6.09
C ALA A 485 -7.46 -14.04 -6.01
N ARG A 486 -6.14 -14.16 -5.76
CA ARG A 486 -5.50 -15.45 -5.48
C ARG A 486 -5.95 -16.02 -4.12
N TRP A 487 -6.01 -15.20 -3.08
CA TRP A 487 -6.48 -15.61 -1.75
C TRP A 487 -7.95 -16.05 -1.74
N ASP A 488 -8.83 -15.37 -2.46
CA ASP A 488 -10.22 -15.79 -2.65
C ASP A 488 -10.32 -17.15 -3.36
N ARG A 489 -9.50 -17.38 -4.40
CA ARG A 489 -9.42 -18.66 -5.09
C ARG A 489 -8.93 -19.79 -4.17
N GLU A 490 -7.82 -19.56 -3.46
CA GLU A 490 -7.27 -20.49 -2.45
C GLU A 490 -8.32 -20.85 -1.38
N VAL A 491 -9.11 -19.87 -0.91
CA VAL A 491 -10.17 -20.06 0.09
C VAL A 491 -11.36 -20.83 -0.51
N ALA A 492 -11.77 -20.50 -1.73
CA ALA A 492 -12.88 -21.19 -2.40
C ALA A 492 -12.57 -22.66 -2.65
N GLU A 493 -11.38 -22.97 -3.18
CA GLU A 493 -10.87 -24.33 -3.36
C GLU A 493 -10.83 -25.09 -2.02
N ARG A 494 -10.19 -24.51 -0.98
CA ARG A 494 -9.98 -25.16 0.32
C ARG A 494 -11.27 -25.43 1.10
N HIS A 495 -12.29 -24.57 0.94
CA HIS A 495 -13.55 -24.68 1.70
C HIS A 495 -14.75 -25.08 0.81
N GLY A 496 -14.53 -25.38 -0.46
CA GLY A 496 -15.53 -25.82 -1.42
C GLY A 496 -16.62 -24.77 -1.68
N ALA A 497 -16.24 -23.50 -1.82
CA ALA A 497 -17.05 -22.48 -2.48
C ALA A 497 -16.68 -22.42 -3.97
N LEU A 498 -17.43 -21.63 -4.73
CA LEU A 498 -17.07 -21.28 -6.10
C LEU A 498 -16.25 -19.99 -6.09
N PHE A 499 -15.40 -19.80 -7.10
CA PHE A 499 -14.66 -18.56 -7.34
C PHE A 499 -14.94 -18.08 -8.76
N ALA A 500 -15.14 -16.78 -8.93
CA ALA A 500 -15.24 -16.13 -10.23
C ALA A 500 -14.32 -14.90 -10.28
N ASP A 501 -13.45 -14.82 -11.29
CA ASP A 501 -12.41 -13.79 -11.39
C ASP A 501 -12.97 -12.48 -11.96
N LEU A 502 -13.87 -11.85 -11.20
CA LEU A 502 -14.55 -10.62 -11.57
C LEU A 502 -13.58 -9.47 -11.90
N THR A 503 -12.42 -9.40 -11.23
CA THR A 503 -11.34 -8.46 -11.60
C THR A 503 -10.97 -8.60 -13.07
N MET A 504 -10.79 -9.82 -13.56
CA MET A 504 -10.45 -10.08 -14.96
C MET A 504 -11.66 -9.92 -15.90
N ALA A 505 -12.84 -10.39 -15.51
CA ALA A 505 -14.06 -10.25 -16.31
C ALA A 505 -14.44 -8.77 -16.57
N ILE A 506 -14.14 -7.87 -15.62
CA ILE A 506 -14.26 -6.41 -15.79
C ILE A 506 -13.07 -5.86 -16.58
N THR A 507 -11.83 -6.22 -16.25
CA THR A 507 -10.62 -5.73 -16.95
C THR A 507 -10.65 -6.02 -18.44
N GLU A 508 -11.05 -7.23 -18.86
CA GLU A 508 -11.24 -7.56 -20.27
C GLU A 508 -12.39 -6.79 -20.92
N GLY A 509 -13.48 -6.56 -20.17
CA GLY A 509 -14.58 -5.73 -20.63
C GLY A 509 -14.11 -4.30 -20.92
N TYR A 510 -13.39 -3.69 -19.99
CA TYR A 510 -12.78 -2.37 -20.11
C TYR A 510 -11.82 -2.30 -21.31
N ARG A 511 -10.98 -3.32 -21.52
CA ARG A 511 -10.08 -3.43 -22.69
C ARG A 511 -10.83 -3.49 -24.03
N ARG A 512 -12.04 -4.09 -24.08
CA ARG A 512 -12.87 -4.16 -25.29
C ARG A 512 -13.56 -2.82 -25.64
N ILE A 513 -13.91 -2.00 -24.64
CA ILE A 513 -14.58 -0.70 -24.86
C ILE A 513 -13.61 0.49 -24.93
N GLY A 514 -12.37 0.34 -24.45
CA GLY A 514 -11.30 1.32 -24.57
C GLY A 514 -11.32 2.42 -23.51
N ALA A 515 -10.13 2.96 -23.20
CA ALA A 515 -9.93 3.83 -22.04
C ALA A 515 -10.79 5.09 -22.03
N GLY A 516 -11.05 5.72 -23.19
CA GLY A 516 -11.90 6.91 -23.28
C GLY A 516 -13.37 6.66 -22.91
N VAL A 517 -13.86 5.42 -23.00
CA VAL A 517 -15.20 5.05 -22.49
C VAL A 517 -15.10 4.71 -21.00
N VAL A 518 -14.11 3.92 -20.60
CA VAL A 518 -13.91 3.50 -19.20
C VAL A 518 -13.73 4.70 -18.26
N ASP A 519 -13.05 5.77 -18.71
CA ASP A 519 -12.91 7.01 -17.94
C ASP A 519 -14.25 7.70 -17.64
N THR A 520 -15.27 7.51 -18.48
CA THR A 520 -16.63 8.04 -18.25
C THR A 520 -17.47 7.15 -17.33
N TYR A 521 -16.96 6.00 -16.88
CA TYR A 521 -17.66 5.07 -15.98
C TYR A 521 -17.36 5.31 -14.50
N PHE A 522 -16.33 6.09 -14.16
CA PHE A 522 -15.99 6.42 -12.78
C PHE A 522 -16.63 7.73 -12.32
N SER A 523 -16.95 7.81 -11.02
CA SER A 523 -17.49 8.99 -10.34
C SER A 523 -16.47 9.65 -9.39
N ASP A 524 -15.31 9.03 -9.21
CA ASP A 524 -14.15 9.61 -8.53
C ASP A 524 -12.87 9.39 -9.37
N ALA A 525 -11.70 9.72 -8.83
CA ALA A 525 -10.43 9.58 -9.53
C ALA A 525 -9.98 8.12 -9.77
N ARG A 526 -10.52 7.12 -9.06
CA ARG A 526 -9.86 5.81 -8.84
C ARG A 526 -10.76 4.57 -8.66
N THR A 527 -11.82 4.65 -7.87
CA THR A 527 -12.48 3.49 -7.23
C THR A 527 -13.97 3.37 -7.55
N HIS A 528 -14.75 4.45 -7.40
CA HIS A 528 -16.20 4.35 -7.50
C HIS A 528 -16.69 4.52 -8.93
N THR A 529 -17.63 3.65 -9.32
CA THR A 529 -18.34 3.81 -10.59
C THR A 529 -19.53 4.75 -10.45
N ASN A 530 -19.95 5.33 -11.56
CA ASN A 530 -21.26 5.96 -11.70
C ASN A 530 -22.29 4.93 -12.21
N ASP A 531 -23.48 5.38 -12.61
CA ASP A 531 -24.57 4.51 -13.06
C ASP A 531 -24.20 3.60 -14.24
N ALA A 532 -23.47 4.14 -15.22
CA ALA A 532 -23.03 3.40 -16.40
C ALA A 532 -21.96 2.36 -16.04
N GLY A 533 -20.97 2.74 -15.24
CA GLY A 533 -19.94 1.81 -14.75
C GLY A 533 -20.50 0.71 -13.85
N ALA A 534 -21.45 1.05 -12.96
CA ALA A 534 -22.10 0.08 -12.09
C ALA A 534 -22.96 -0.91 -12.88
N SER A 535 -23.67 -0.43 -13.91
CA SER A 535 -24.48 -1.27 -14.80
C SER A 535 -23.60 -2.17 -15.68
N PHE A 536 -22.48 -1.66 -16.19
CA PHE A 536 -21.48 -2.45 -16.90
C PHE A 536 -20.92 -3.57 -16.01
N ASN A 537 -20.49 -3.23 -14.79
CA ASN A 537 -19.94 -4.18 -13.84
C ASN A 537 -20.98 -5.20 -13.39
N ALA A 538 -22.25 -4.81 -13.21
CA ALA A 538 -23.35 -5.75 -12.94
C ALA A 538 -23.52 -6.78 -14.07
N GLN A 539 -23.42 -6.35 -15.33
CA GLN A 539 -23.43 -7.27 -16.47
C GLN A 539 -22.21 -8.21 -16.46
N ARG A 540 -21.03 -7.74 -16.07
CA ARG A 540 -19.82 -8.58 -15.94
C ARG A 540 -19.94 -9.59 -14.79
N VAL A 541 -20.57 -9.23 -13.67
CA VAL A 541 -20.90 -10.19 -12.59
C VAL A 541 -21.84 -11.28 -13.11
N VAL A 542 -22.91 -10.91 -13.83
CA VAL A 542 -23.85 -11.87 -14.43
C VAL A 542 -23.13 -12.80 -15.42
N ALA A 543 -22.25 -12.27 -16.27
CA ALA A 543 -21.43 -13.08 -17.18
C ALA A 543 -20.54 -14.08 -16.41
N ALA A 544 -19.89 -13.63 -15.33
CA ALA A 544 -19.02 -14.48 -14.52
C ALA A 544 -19.80 -15.57 -13.77
N VAL A 545 -20.92 -15.26 -13.10
CA VAL A 545 -21.70 -16.28 -12.36
C VAL A 545 -22.44 -17.26 -13.28
N LYS A 546 -22.68 -16.91 -14.55
CA LYS A 546 -23.16 -17.84 -15.58
C LYS A 546 -22.07 -18.76 -16.13
N GLY A 547 -20.79 -18.38 -16.02
CA GLY A 547 -19.65 -19.24 -16.36
C GLY A 547 -19.36 -20.32 -15.31
N LEU A 548 -19.99 -20.25 -14.13
CA LEU A 548 -19.76 -21.20 -13.04
C LEU A 548 -20.40 -22.57 -13.31
N PRO A 549 -19.77 -23.67 -12.84
CA PRO A 549 -20.27 -25.04 -13.05
C PRO A 549 -21.73 -25.25 -12.61
N GLY A 550 -22.46 -26.05 -13.39
CA GLY A 550 -23.82 -26.50 -13.04
C GLY A 550 -24.94 -25.49 -13.31
N GLY A 551 -24.66 -24.35 -13.96
CA GLY A 551 -25.70 -23.38 -14.34
C GLY A 551 -26.37 -22.73 -13.12
N LEU A 552 -25.58 -22.42 -12.09
CA LEU A 552 -26.00 -22.05 -10.73
C LEU A 552 -27.22 -21.12 -10.67
N VAL A 553 -27.23 -20.10 -11.53
CA VAL A 553 -28.24 -19.05 -11.57
C VAL A 553 -29.22 -19.13 -12.76
N ASP A 554 -29.02 -20.03 -13.73
CA ASP A 554 -29.71 -19.98 -15.03
C ASP A 554 -31.23 -20.07 -14.92
N LYS A 555 -31.71 -20.92 -14.00
CA LYS A 555 -33.12 -21.09 -13.61
C LYS A 555 -33.79 -19.80 -13.12
N TRP A 556 -33.01 -18.83 -12.65
CA TRP A 556 -33.44 -17.55 -12.08
C TRP A 556 -33.21 -16.35 -13.00
N LEU A 557 -32.59 -16.50 -14.17
CA LEU A 557 -32.32 -15.37 -15.05
C LEU A 557 -33.61 -14.76 -15.63
N SER A 558 -33.64 -13.43 -15.76
CA SER A 558 -34.67 -12.73 -16.54
C SER A 558 -34.44 -12.92 -18.04
N ALA A 559 -35.29 -12.32 -18.88
CA ALA A 559 -35.03 -12.23 -20.32
C ALA A 559 -33.69 -11.51 -20.61
N GLN A 560 -33.39 -10.44 -19.87
CA GLN A 560 -32.13 -9.69 -19.95
C GLN A 560 -30.95 -10.52 -19.42
N GLY A 561 -31.12 -11.25 -18.31
CA GLY A 561 -30.10 -12.16 -17.78
C GLY A 561 -29.72 -13.30 -18.73
N ARG A 562 -30.69 -13.83 -19.50
CA ARG A 562 -30.43 -14.84 -20.53
C ARG A 562 -29.57 -14.31 -21.68
N GLN A 563 -29.74 -13.04 -22.07
CA GLN A 563 -28.97 -12.39 -23.15
C GLN A 563 -27.51 -12.08 -22.81
N VAL A 564 -27.12 -12.07 -21.53
CA VAL A 564 -25.71 -11.87 -21.13
C VAL A 564 -24.90 -13.12 -21.48
N GLU A 565 -23.91 -12.99 -22.36
CA GLU A 565 -22.95 -14.08 -22.63
C GLU A 565 -22.20 -14.48 -21.36
N ALA A 566 -21.99 -15.79 -21.15
CA ALA A 566 -21.19 -16.27 -20.05
C ALA A 566 -19.70 -15.93 -20.27
N SER A 567 -18.99 -15.59 -19.19
CA SER A 567 -17.54 -15.51 -19.24
C SER A 567 -16.96 -16.92 -19.27
N SER A 568 -15.91 -17.13 -20.06
CA SER A 568 -14.92 -18.16 -19.71
C SER A 568 -14.34 -17.80 -18.35
N CYS A 569 -14.39 -18.77 -17.42
CA CYS A 569 -13.82 -18.67 -16.07
C CYS A 569 -12.51 -19.46 -15.99
#